data_AF-A0A9D2NZX4-F1
#
_entry.id   AF-A0A9D2NZX4-F1
#
_cell.length_a   1.000
_cell.length_b   1.000
_cell.length_c   1.000
_cell.angle_alpha   90.00
_cell.angle_beta   90.00
_cell.angle_gamma   90.00
#
_symmetry.space_group_name_H-M   'P 1'
#
loop_
_entity.id
_entity.type
_entity.pdbx_description
1 polymer ?
#
loop_
_entity_poly.entity_id
_entity_poly.type
_entity_poly.pdbx_seq_one_letter_code
_entity_poly.pdbx_strand_id
1 'polypeptide(L)'
;MHLGKRIRTLVLAGALSLALAAPALAAGYTDLPSSHWAYDTMTKAASLGILQGTGDGRIDPSGTLSWGQFLVMLDRTFAPGSYENALATGLSWDQAGLQAALSSGLLLPEDGLAVTDGGSLSDPVTRQDAALLLGRVLPEGATASHSIWDFWFGTTQTAADASTFTDWDQMDAARQEAVAALAKAGVVQGQTDGSFGYADPLQRADAATLLVRVLDKVDQEHNGEEKTVTFHFVDSTTGAAILPDQRTTAAVGYSVSSAADTSGVGYYYDVTPYYSISTACDEYTLLFEPMTQAQIQEEQFWEKVDRGEATAEDYFLQDFWLQYPDENPRKYLLLFGSEDKRRFDSEEEAAAAMTTVSFPVWKLSSDGSKVGSTLSVTVHAAIAQDVVDIFTEIYNDPEQFPIYSVGGYAWRGDSATGEHNCGTAIDINANENFQVRDGQTLAGSFWDPAGSPYSIPANGSVVRIFAEHGWSWGGDAWAWDSDPAEGYHDYMHFSYMGG
;
A
#
# COMPACT_ATOMS: atom_id res chain seq x y z
N MET A 1 30.78 35.05 -44.21
CA MET A 1 29.41 35.10 -44.76
C MET A 1 28.73 33.79 -44.35
N HIS A 2 28.16 33.70 -43.14
CA HIS A 2 26.75 34.01 -42.80
C HIS A 2 25.72 33.20 -43.58
N LEU A 3 25.14 32.18 -42.92
CA LEU A 3 23.72 31.80 -42.82
C LEU A 3 23.68 30.39 -42.21
N GLY A 4 23.01 30.05 -41.12
CA GLY A 4 21.98 30.69 -40.30
C GLY A 4 21.22 29.53 -39.64
N LYS A 5 21.46 29.28 -38.34
CA LYS A 5 20.79 28.24 -37.56
C LYS A 5 19.28 28.48 -37.59
N ARG A 6 18.50 27.50 -38.04
CA ARG A 6 17.07 27.38 -37.73
C ARG A 6 16.92 26.30 -36.66
N ILE A 7 16.92 26.74 -35.41
CA ILE A 7 16.46 25.95 -34.27
C ILE A 7 14.95 25.77 -34.47
N ARG A 8 14.51 24.53 -34.71
CA ARG A 8 13.11 24.17 -34.60
C ARG A 8 12.90 23.81 -33.14
N THR A 9 12.26 24.72 -32.41
CA THR A 9 11.72 24.50 -31.07
C THR A 9 10.72 23.34 -31.17
N LEU A 10 11.07 22.17 -30.63
CA LEU A 10 10.09 21.18 -30.25
C LEU A 10 9.29 21.79 -29.10
N VAL A 11 8.01 22.04 -29.34
CA VAL A 11 7.06 22.39 -28.29
C VAL A 11 6.80 21.10 -27.51
N LEU A 12 7.52 20.94 -26.40
CA LEU A 12 7.19 19.98 -25.35
C LEU A 12 5.95 20.55 -24.63
N ALA A 13 4.75 20.15 -25.05
CA ALA A 13 3.49 20.53 -24.40
C ALA A 13 2.70 19.33 -23.87
N GLY A 14 3.33 18.15 -23.74
CA GLY A 14 2.72 16.96 -23.11
C GLY A 14 3.28 16.59 -21.73
N ALA A 15 4.40 17.17 -21.30
CA ALA A 15 5.11 16.71 -20.10
C ALA A 15 4.64 17.34 -18.77
N LEU A 16 3.71 18.30 -18.78
CA LEU A 16 3.31 19.01 -17.55
C LEU A 16 2.07 18.44 -16.85
N SER A 17 1.41 17.42 -17.43
CA SER A 17 0.24 16.77 -16.84
C SER A 17 0.53 15.42 -16.19
N LEU A 18 1.61 14.72 -16.54
CA LEU A 18 2.00 13.48 -15.84
C LEU A 18 2.69 13.73 -14.50
N ALA A 19 3.38 14.87 -14.33
CA ALA A 19 4.08 15.20 -13.07
C ALA A 19 3.13 15.37 -11.87
N LEU A 20 1.83 15.59 -12.09
CA LEU A 20 0.81 15.67 -11.03
C LEU A 20 0.01 14.37 -10.85
N ALA A 21 0.15 13.38 -11.73
CA ALA A 21 -0.54 12.09 -11.64
C ALA A 21 0.26 11.05 -10.82
N ALA A 22 1.60 11.13 -10.84
CA ALA A 22 2.47 10.23 -10.09
C ALA A 22 2.24 10.24 -8.56
N PRO A 23 2.00 11.39 -7.87
CA PRO A 23 1.76 11.38 -6.43
C PRO A 23 0.45 10.70 -6.02
N ALA A 24 -0.58 10.75 -6.87
CA ALA A 24 -1.91 10.22 -6.56
C ALA A 24 -1.99 8.69 -6.72
N LEU A 25 -1.25 8.11 -7.67
CA LEU A 25 -1.13 6.66 -7.78
C LEU A 25 -0.31 6.06 -6.63
N ALA A 26 0.68 6.80 -6.12
CA ALA A 26 1.55 6.37 -5.04
C ALA A 26 0.84 6.34 -3.66
N ALA A 27 -0.07 7.28 -3.40
CA ALA A 27 -0.83 7.36 -2.13
C ALA A 27 -2.19 6.64 -2.13
N GLY A 28 -2.64 6.13 -3.28
CA GLY A 28 -3.99 5.58 -3.45
C GLY A 28 -5.10 6.66 -3.40
N TYR A 29 -6.36 6.23 -3.60
CA TYR A 29 -7.52 7.12 -3.57
C TYR A 29 -8.33 6.95 -2.29
N THR A 30 -8.63 8.06 -1.61
CA THR A 30 -9.33 8.09 -0.31
C THR A 30 -10.76 7.54 -0.35
N ASP A 31 -11.39 7.54 -1.53
CA ASP A 31 -12.75 7.05 -1.77
C ASP A 31 -12.80 5.72 -2.54
N LEU A 32 -11.67 5.03 -2.66
CA LEU A 32 -11.57 3.70 -3.25
C LEU A 32 -10.76 2.77 -2.32
N PRO A 33 -11.37 2.26 -1.22
CA PRO A 33 -10.70 1.32 -0.33
C PRO A 33 -10.45 -0.02 -1.05
N SER A 34 -9.43 -0.78 -0.62
CA SER A 34 -9.08 -2.10 -1.18
C SER A 34 -10.22 -3.14 -1.12
N SER A 35 -11.18 -2.93 -0.23
CA SER A 35 -12.40 -3.75 -0.13
C SER A 35 -13.50 -3.40 -1.12
N HIS A 36 -13.36 -2.30 -1.88
CA HIS A 36 -14.35 -1.91 -2.88
C HIS A 36 -14.33 -2.91 -4.05
N TRP A 37 -15.50 -3.34 -4.51
CA TRP A 37 -15.62 -4.38 -5.56
C TRP A 37 -14.88 -4.04 -6.87
N ALA A 38 -14.75 -2.74 -7.18
CA ALA A 38 -14.07 -2.24 -8.37
C ALA A 38 -12.61 -1.83 -8.13
N TYR A 39 -12.07 -1.99 -6.92
CA TYR A 39 -10.75 -1.48 -6.51
C TYR A 39 -9.67 -1.82 -7.53
N ASP A 40 -9.52 -3.11 -7.87
CA ASP A 40 -8.46 -3.59 -8.76
C ASP A 40 -8.63 -3.03 -10.19
N THR A 41 -9.86 -3.08 -10.73
CA THR A 41 -10.14 -2.59 -12.08
C THR A 41 -9.96 -1.08 -12.21
N MET A 42 -10.37 -0.30 -11.20
CA MET A 42 -10.22 1.15 -11.22
C MET A 42 -8.77 1.56 -11.04
N THR A 43 -8.03 0.86 -10.16
CA THR A 43 -6.59 1.10 -9.97
C THR A 43 -5.81 0.77 -11.26
N LYS A 44 -6.13 -0.35 -11.92
CA LYS A 44 -5.58 -0.70 -13.24
C LYS A 44 -5.93 0.33 -14.32
N ALA A 45 -7.18 0.77 -14.38
CA ALA A 45 -7.58 1.80 -15.34
C ALA A 45 -6.83 3.13 -15.07
N ALA A 46 -6.59 3.47 -13.81
CA ALA A 46 -5.84 4.66 -13.45
C ALA A 46 -4.34 4.55 -13.80
N SER A 47 -3.72 3.39 -13.56
CA SER A 47 -2.31 3.17 -13.86
C SER A 47 -2.02 3.16 -15.36
N LEU A 48 -2.97 2.66 -16.17
CA LEU A 48 -2.90 2.70 -17.64
C LEU A 48 -3.26 4.08 -18.21
N GLY A 49 -3.60 5.06 -17.37
CA GLY A 49 -3.98 6.41 -17.78
C GLY A 49 -5.38 6.53 -18.38
N ILE A 50 -6.16 5.44 -18.41
CA ILE A 50 -7.54 5.39 -18.93
C ILE A 50 -8.45 6.26 -18.06
N LEU A 51 -8.34 6.08 -16.74
CA LEU A 51 -9.13 6.79 -15.73
C LEU A 51 -8.24 7.80 -15.00
N GLN A 52 -8.78 8.99 -14.74
CA GLN A 52 -8.11 9.99 -13.90
C GLN A 52 -8.95 10.29 -12.67
N GLY A 53 -8.28 10.59 -11.56
CA GLY A 53 -8.92 11.08 -10.34
C GLY A 53 -9.73 12.35 -10.56
N THR A 54 -10.67 12.61 -9.66
CA THR A 54 -11.53 13.81 -9.70
C THR A 54 -10.90 15.02 -8.98
N GLY A 55 -9.73 14.84 -8.35
CA GLY A 55 -9.07 15.85 -7.52
C GLY A 55 -9.05 15.45 -6.05
N ASP A 56 -8.27 16.15 -5.22
CA ASP A 56 -8.24 15.99 -3.75
C ASP A 56 -8.02 14.54 -3.25
N GLY A 57 -7.27 13.73 -4.00
CA GLY A 57 -7.02 12.32 -3.66
C GLY A 57 -8.25 11.42 -3.83
N ARG A 58 -9.17 11.76 -4.74
CA ARG A 58 -10.41 11.02 -5.02
C ARG A 58 -10.52 10.52 -6.46
N ILE A 59 -11.31 9.47 -6.67
CA ILE A 59 -11.61 8.89 -7.99
C ILE A 59 -13.11 8.81 -8.30
N ASP A 60 -13.97 8.95 -7.27
CA ASP A 60 -15.43 8.92 -7.33
C ASP A 60 -16.02 7.68 -8.04
N PRO A 61 -15.99 6.48 -7.40
CA PRO A 61 -16.44 5.24 -8.03
C PRO A 61 -17.92 5.24 -8.44
N SER A 62 -18.78 5.86 -7.62
CA SER A 62 -20.24 5.95 -7.81
C SER A 62 -20.69 7.10 -8.71
N GLY A 63 -19.77 7.97 -9.12
CA GLY A 63 -20.09 9.13 -9.95
C GLY A 63 -20.69 8.72 -11.30
N THR A 64 -21.77 9.38 -11.71
CA THR A 64 -22.35 9.18 -13.04
C THR A 64 -21.42 9.73 -14.12
N LEU A 65 -21.11 8.92 -15.13
CA LEU A 65 -20.31 9.33 -16.27
C LEU A 65 -21.13 10.09 -17.30
N SER A 66 -20.57 11.22 -17.72
CA SER A 66 -21.02 11.93 -18.92
C SER A 66 -20.46 11.31 -20.20
N TRP A 67 -21.09 11.59 -21.33
CA TRP A 67 -20.59 11.20 -22.66
C TRP A 67 -19.15 11.67 -22.92
N GLY A 68 -18.82 12.92 -22.58
CA GLY A 68 -17.47 13.45 -22.76
C GLY A 68 -16.42 12.66 -21.96
N GLN A 69 -16.74 12.29 -20.72
CA GLN A 69 -15.84 11.48 -19.90
C GLN A 69 -15.70 10.05 -20.45
N PHE A 70 -16.81 9.42 -20.84
CA PHE A 70 -16.78 8.07 -21.38
C PHE A 70 -16.00 7.98 -22.70
N LEU A 71 -16.22 8.92 -23.63
CA LEU A 71 -15.49 8.95 -24.90
C LEU A 71 -13.99 9.14 -24.68
N VAL A 72 -13.59 10.03 -23.77
CA VAL A 72 -12.16 10.19 -23.44
C VAL A 72 -11.56 8.92 -22.83
N MET A 73 -12.28 8.22 -21.95
CA MET A 73 -11.80 6.94 -21.43
C MET A 73 -11.68 5.88 -22.52
N LEU A 74 -12.66 5.79 -23.42
CA LEU A 74 -12.66 4.88 -24.56
C LEU A 74 -11.50 5.17 -25.52
N ASP A 75 -11.31 6.44 -25.89
CA ASP A 75 -10.25 6.85 -26.81
C ASP A 75 -8.86 6.63 -26.21
N ARG A 76 -8.66 6.94 -24.92
CA ARG A 76 -7.39 6.62 -24.23
C ARG A 76 -7.07 5.12 -24.27
N THR A 77 -8.10 4.28 -24.28
CA THR A 77 -7.95 2.83 -24.28
C THR A 77 -7.66 2.29 -25.69
N PHE A 78 -8.42 2.72 -26.70
CA PHE A 78 -8.43 2.07 -28.02
C PHE A 78 -8.02 2.97 -29.19
N ALA A 79 -7.91 4.28 -28.98
CA ALA A 79 -7.47 5.23 -30.01
C ALA A 79 -6.61 6.39 -29.44
N PRO A 80 -5.60 6.13 -28.59
CA PRO A 80 -4.89 7.17 -27.86
C PRO A 80 -4.23 8.19 -28.80
N GLY A 81 -3.66 7.72 -29.92
CA GLY A 81 -3.07 8.60 -30.93
C GLY A 81 -4.08 9.53 -31.61
N SER A 82 -5.32 9.09 -31.85
CA SER A 82 -6.39 9.95 -32.39
C SER A 82 -6.77 11.04 -31.39
N TYR A 83 -6.84 10.69 -30.10
CA TYR A 83 -7.14 11.64 -29.03
C TYR A 83 -6.05 12.69 -28.85
N GLU A 84 -4.78 12.27 -28.81
CA GLU A 84 -3.65 13.20 -28.75
C GLU A 84 -3.61 14.15 -29.94
N ASN A 85 -3.84 13.62 -31.16
CA ASN A 85 -3.92 14.44 -32.36
C ASN A 85 -5.06 15.45 -32.29
N ALA A 86 -6.24 15.05 -31.78
CA ALA A 86 -7.36 15.96 -31.60
C ALA A 86 -7.06 17.05 -30.56
N LEU A 87 -6.47 16.70 -29.41
CA LEU A 87 -6.03 17.65 -28.40
C LEU A 87 -5.02 18.67 -28.97
N ALA A 88 -4.08 18.23 -29.80
CA ALA A 88 -3.07 19.09 -30.41
C ALA A 88 -3.66 20.17 -31.35
N THR A 89 -4.93 20.04 -31.75
CA THR A 89 -5.65 21.07 -32.51
C THR A 89 -6.21 22.21 -31.64
N GLY A 90 -6.11 22.09 -30.31
CA GLY A 90 -6.60 23.09 -29.35
C GLY A 90 -8.04 22.93 -28.91
N LEU A 91 -8.66 21.77 -29.17
CA LEU A 91 -9.98 21.42 -28.65
C LEU A 91 -9.96 21.23 -27.13
N SER A 92 -11.11 21.45 -26.49
CA SER A 92 -11.30 21.01 -25.10
C SER A 92 -11.26 19.48 -25.03
N TRP A 93 -10.89 18.93 -23.88
CA TRP A 93 -10.67 17.50 -23.68
C TRP A 93 -11.87 16.63 -24.12
N ASP A 94 -13.08 17.07 -23.83
CA ASP A 94 -14.33 16.39 -24.19
C ASP A 94 -14.63 16.47 -25.69
N GLN A 95 -14.41 17.62 -26.32
CA GLN A 95 -14.55 17.81 -27.77
C GLN A 95 -13.47 17.05 -28.55
N ALA A 96 -12.26 16.99 -28.02
CA ALA A 96 -11.18 16.18 -28.56
C ALA A 96 -11.55 14.69 -28.52
N GLY A 97 -12.17 14.23 -27.42
CA GLY A 97 -12.71 12.87 -27.32
C GLY A 97 -13.78 12.60 -28.36
N LEU A 98 -14.78 13.48 -28.48
CA LEU A 98 -15.80 13.33 -29.52
C LEU A 98 -15.21 13.24 -30.94
N GLN A 99 -14.26 14.12 -31.27
CA GLN A 99 -13.60 14.10 -32.58
C GLN A 99 -12.78 12.83 -32.77
N ALA A 100 -12.02 12.41 -31.75
CA ALA A 100 -11.19 11.21 -31.81
C ALA A 100 -12.05 9.97 -32.06
N ALA A 101 -13.10 9.77 -31.25
CA ALA A 101 -14.02 8.65 -31.38
C ALA A 101 -14.71 8.59 -32.76
N LEU A 102 -15.10 9.75 -33.32
CA LEU A 102 -15.66 9.81 -34.68
C LEU A 102 -14.62 9.46 -35.75
N SER A 103 -13.39 9.96 -35.60
CA SER A 103 -12.31 9.78 -36.59
C SER A 103 -11.72 8.37 -36.60
N SER A 104 -11.72 7.70 -35.45
CA SER A 104 -11.27 6.31 -35.29
C SER A 104 -12.37 5.30 -35.63
N GLY A 105 -13.61 5.76 -35.84
CA GLY A 105 -14.77 4.90 -36.07
C GLY A 105 -15.28 4.21 -34.82
N LEU A 106 -14.80 4.59 -33.63
CA LEU A 106 -15.32 4.11 -32.35
C LEU A 106 -16.77 4.57 -32.16
N LEU A 107 -17.09 5.80 -32.55
CA LEU A 107 -18.43 6.36 -32.57
C LEU A 107 -18.85 6.65 -34.03
N LEU A 108 -20.06 6.26 -34.42
CA LEU A 108 -20.57 6.51 -35.77
C LEU A 108 -21.82 7.41 -35.75
N PRO A 109 -21.96 8.39 -36.66
CA PRO A 109 -23.16 9.22 -36.74
C PRO A 109 -24.45 8.41 -36.95
N GLU A 110 -24.37 7.28 -37.65
CA GLU A 110 -25.49 6.37 -37.91
C GLU A 110 -25.96 5.56 -36.69
N ASP A 111 -25.24 5.59 -35.55
CA ASP A 111 -25.62 4.89 -34.33
C ASP A 111 -26.92 5.45 -33.69
N GLY A 112 -27.38 6.62 -34.15
CA GLY A 112 -28.61 7.25 -33.64
C GLY A 112 -28.49 7.66 -32.17
N LEU A 113 -27.28 7.97 -31.71
CA LEU A 113 -26.98 8.36 -30.34
C LEU A 113 -27.20 9.87 -30.16
N ALA A 114 -27.76 10.27 -29.01
CA ALA A 114 -28.02 11.69 -28.73
C ALA A 114 -26.74 12.54 -28.84
N VAL A 115 -25.58 12.00 -28.45
CA VAL A 115 -24.29 12.70 -28.53
C VAL A 115 -23.88 13.08 -29.96
N THR A 116 -24.38 12.38 -30.99
CA THR A 116 -24.17 12.71 -32.41
C THR A 116 -25.37 13.39 -33.07
N ASP A 117 -26.50 13.54 -32.35
CA ASP A 117 -27.75 14.13 -32.84
C ASP A 117 -28.23 15.30 -31.95
N GLY A 118 -27.31 16.22 -31.63
CA GLY A 118 -27.61 17.48 -30.95
C GLY A 118 -27.71 17.43 -29.42
N GLY A 119 -27.41 16.30 -28.80
CA GLY A 119 -27.24 16.13 -27.34
C GLY A 119 -25.95 16.75 -26.80
N SER A 120 -25.82 16.77 -25.47
CA SER A 120 -24.67 17.37 -24.78
C SER A 120 -23.63 16.34 -24.36
N LEU A 121 -22.34 16.69 -24.45
CA LEU A 121 -21.25 15.87 -23.89
C LEU A 121 -21.32 15.76 -22.36
N SER A 122 -22.07 16.63 -21.69
CA SER A 122 -22.32 16.54 -20.24
C SER A 122 -23.48 15.61 -19.88
N ASP A 123 -24.26 15.15 -20.87
CA ASP A 123 -25.37 14.24 -20.60
C ASP A 123 -24.84 12.87 -20.16
N PRO A 124 -25.54 12.16 -19.26
CA PRO A 124 -25.13 10.82 -18.84
C PRO A 124 -25.09 9.84 -20.00
N VAL A 125 -24.04 9.00 -20.05
CA VAL A 125 -24.01 7.84 -20.95
C VAL A 125 -24.80 6.70 -20.32
N THR A 126 -25.62 6.00 -21.12
CA THR A 126 -26.37 4.84 -20.65
C THR A 126 -25.58 3.54 -20.84
N ARG A 127 -25.90 2.50 -20.06
CA ARG A 127 -25.24 1.19 -20.15
C ARG A 127 -25.32 0.58 -21.56
N GLN A 128 -26.46 0.66 -22.23
CA GLN A 128 -26.63 0.13 -23.60
C GLN A 128 -25.82 0.90 -24.64
N ASP A 129 -25.70 2.22 -24.50
CA ASP A 129 -24.97 3.05 -25.46
C ASP A 129 -23.46 2.84 -25.31
N ALA A 130 -22.98 2.72 -24.06
CA ALA A 130 -21.60 2.31 -23.81
C ALA A 130 -21.31 0.90 -24.35
N ALA A 131 -22.25 -0.05 -24.17
CA ALA A 131 -22.12 -1.41 -24.69
C ALA A 131 -22.02 -1.44 -26.22
N LEU A 132 -22.75 -0.58 -26.93
CA LEU A 132 -22.66 -0.46 -28.39
C LEU A 132 -21.23 -0.12 -28.84
N LEU A 133 -20.59 0.87 -28.21
CA LEU A 133 -19.23 1.29 -28.54
C LEU A 133 -18.19 0.24 -28.11
N LEU A 134 -18.37 -0.38 -26.94
CA LEU A 134 -17.48 -1.44 -26.45
C LEU A 134 -17.57 -2.72 -27.30
N GLY A 135 -18.75 -3.07 -27.79
CA GLY A 135 -18.94 -4.21 -28.68
C GLY A 135 -18.20 -4.04 -30.01
N ARG A 136 -18.00 -2.79 -30.46
CA ARG A 136 -17.27 -2.47 -31.70
C ARG A 136 -15.76 -2.70 -31.61
N VAL A 137 -15.18 -2.57 -30.43
CA VAL A 137 -13.73 -2.79 -30.18
C VAL A 137 -13.43 -4.18 -29.65
N LEU A 138 -14.45 -4.98 -29.36
CA LEU A 138 -14.27 -6.35 -28.91
C LEU A 138 -13.70 -7.20 -30.06
N PRO A 139 -12.59 -7.95 -29.84
CA PRO A 139 -12.03 -8.87 -30.83
C PRO A 139 -13.06 -9.82 -31.45
N GLU A 140 -12.95 -10.06 -32.75
CA GLU A 140 -13.86 -10.97 -33.45
C GLU A 140 -13.72 -12.39 -32.87
N GLY A 141 -14.84 -12.96 -32.43
CA GLY A 141 -14.84 -14.29 -31.83
C GLY A 141 -14.32 -14.35 -30.38
N ALA A 142 -14.14 -13.22 -29.71
CA ALA A 142 -13.83 -13.17 -28.28
C ALA A 142 -14.78 -14.05 -27.46
N THR A 143 -14.22 -14.82 -26.53
CA THR A 143 -14.96 -15.68 -25.61
C THR A 143 -14.52 -15.44 -24.19
N ALA A 144 -15.35 -15.88 -23.24
CA ALA A 144 -14.96 -15.97 -21.84
C ALA A 144 -13.66 -16.80 -21.70
N SER A 145 -12.64 -16.18 -21.13
CA SER A 145 -11.31 -16.73 -20.92
C SER A 145 -10.79 -16.19 -19.60
N HIS A 146 -10.05 -17.01 -18.86
CA HIS A 146 -9.35 -16.56 -17.66
C HIS A 146 -8.04 -15.91 -18.08
N SER A 147 -7.84 -14.66 -17.67
CA SER A 147 -6.56 -13.97 -17.77
C SER A 147 -5.67 -14.30 -16.56
N ILE A 148 -4.37 -13.98 -16.65
CA ILE A 148 -3.48 -14.02 -15.47
C ILE A 148 -4.05 -13.12 -14.37
N TRP A 149 -4.62 -11.97 -14.75
CA TRP A 149 -5.28 -11.04 -13.84
C TRP A 149 -6.44 -11.72 -13.09
N ASP A 150 -7.30 -12.48 -13.78
CA ASP A 150 -8.40 -13.23 -13.14
C ASP A 150 -7.92 -14.26 -12.10
N PHE A 151 -6.77 -14.88 -12.34
CA PHE A 151 -6.16 -15.83 -11.39
C PHE A 151 -5.68 -15.15 -10.11
N TRP A 152 -4.99 -14.00 -10.22
CA TRP A 152 -4.42 -13.30 -9.07
C TRP A 152 -5.48 -12.60 -8.21
N PHE A 153 -6.56 -12.09 -8.84
CA PHE A 153 -7.61 -11.35 -8.13
C PHE A 153 -8.87 -12.16 -7.86
N GLY A 154 -8.87 -13.46 -8.19
CA GLY A 154 -10.01 -14.35 -7.95
C GLY A 154 -11.29 -13.93 -8.67
N THR A 155 -11.18 -13.14 -9.75
CA THR A 155 -12.32 -12.74 -10.57
C THR A 155 -12.63 -13.82 -11.60
N THR A 156 -13.91 -14.05 -11.88
CA THR A 156 -14.31 -15.02 -12.92
C THR A 156 -15.15 -14.32 -13.98
N GLN A 157 -14.60 -14.23 -15.20
CA GLN A 157 -15.33 -13.77 -16.38
C GLN A 157 -15.98 -14.98 -17.05
N THR A 158 -17.21 -15.33 -16.67
CA THR A 158 -17.99 -16.38 -17.33
C THR A 158 -18.86 -15.81 -18.43
N ALA A 159 -19.05 -16.57 -19.50
CA ALA A 159 -20.01 -16.22 -20.54
C ALA A 159 -21.43 -16.21 -19.95
N ALA A 160 -22.24 -15.24 -20.38
CA ALA A 160 -23.65 -15.14 -20.05
C ALA A 160 -24.52 -15.19 -21.33
N ASP A 161 -25.74 -15.70 -21.20
CA ASP A 161 -26.76 -15.61 -22.26
C ASP A 161 -27.55 -14.32 -22.08
N ALA A 162 -27.17 -13.28 -22.82
CA ALA A 162 -27.80 -11.96 -22.73
C ALA A 162 -29.30 -11.95 -23.04
N SER A 163 -29.80 -12.94 -23.81
CA SER A 163 -31.23 -13.04 -24.12
C SER A 163 -32.10 -13.35 -22.91
N THR A 164 -31.48 -13.75 -21.79
CA THR A 164 -32.17 -14.03 -20.52
C THR A 164 -32.37 -12.78 -19.66
N PHE A 165 -31.79 -11.63 -20.02
CA PHE A 165 -31.99 -10.39 -19.28
C PHE A 165 -33.44 -9.93 -19.37
N THR A 166 -34.02 -9.55 -18.22
CA THR A 166 -35.45 -9.23 -18.11
C THR A 166 -35.88 -7.99 -18.91
N ASP A 167 -34.93 -7.13 -19.27
CA ASP A 167 -35.09 -5.91 -20.07
C ASP A 167 -34.54 -6.05 -21.50
N TRP A 168 -34.20 -7.27 -21.95
CA TRP A 168 -33.63 -7.55 -23.27
C TRP A 168 -34.43 -6.97 -24.44
N ASP A 169 -35.75 -7.15 -24.43
CA ASP A 169 -36.65 -6.71 -25.50
C ASP A 169 -36.88 -5.18 -25.54
N GLN A 170 -36.30 -4.43 -24.58
CA GLN A 170 -36.37 -2.95 -24.56
C GLN A 170 -35.24 -2.30 -25.38
N MET A 171 -34.20 -3.06 -25.73
CA MET A 171 -33.11 -2.63 -26.61
C MET A 171 -33.45 -2.87 -28.08
N ASP A 172 -32.89 -2.04 -28.97
CA ASP A 172 -32.92 -2.34 -30.40
C ASP A 172 -31.93 -3.45 -30.79
N ALA A 173 -32.01 -3.88 -32.05
CA ALA A 173 -31.20 -4.99 -32.56
C ALA A 173 -29.69 -4.74 -32.46
N ALA A 174 -29.23 -3.51 -32.67
CA ALA A 174 -27.80 -3.19 -32.64
C ALA A 174 -27.24 -3.27 -31.21
N ARG A 175 -27.98 -2.73 -30.24
CA ARG A 175 -27.62 -2.81 -28.81
C ARG A 175 -27.75 -4.24 -28.28
N GLN A 176 -28.76 -4.99 -28.72
CA GLN A 176 -28.87 -6.42 -28.43
C GLN A 176 -27.63 -7.19 -28.93
N GLU A 177 -27.22 -6.99 -30.18
CA GLU A 177 -26.04 -7.64 -30.76
C GLU A 177 -24.77 -7.33 -29.96
N ALA A 178 -24.54 -6.04 -29.63
CA ALA A 178 -23.39 -5.63 -28.85
C ALA A 178 -23.38 -6.23 -27.43
N VAL A 179 -24.51 -6.21 -26.73
CA VAL A 179 -24.64 -6.78 -25.38
C VAL A 179 -24.46 -8.30 -25.42
N ALA A 180 -24.97 -8.99 -26.44
CA ALA A 180 -24.75 -10.43 -26.61
C ALA A 180 -23.28 -10.78 -26.84
N ALA A 181 -22.56 -10.00 -27.65
CA ALA A 181 -21.14 -10.20 -27.88
C ALA A 181 -20.32 -10.01 -26.58
N LEU A 182 -20.59 -8.93 -25.85
CA LEU A 182 -19.93 -8.64 -24.56
C LEU A 182 -20.25 -9.71 -23.50
N ALA A 183 -21.49 -10.18 -23.43
CA ALA A 183 -21.90 -11.24 -22.52
C ALA A 183 -21.23 -12.58 -22.86
N LYS A 184 -21.13 -12.93 -24.15
CA LYS A 184 -20.41 -14.14 -24.61
C LYS A 184 -18.91 -14.08 -24.30
N ALA A 185 -18.31 -12.89 -24.38
CA ALA A 185 -16.92 -12.66 -24.01
C ALA A 185 -16.67 -12.63 -22.49
N GLY A 186 -17.73 -12.65 -21.67
CA GLY A 186 -17.64 -12.58 -20.21
C GLY A 186 -17.41 -11.16 -19.66
N VAL A 187 -17.56 -10.13 -20.51
CA VAL A 187 -17.40 -8.72 -20.13
C VAL A 187 -18.60 -8.25 -19.28
N VAL A 188 -19.81 -8.68 -19.64
CA VAL A 188 -21.09 -8.33 -18.99
C VAL A 188 -21.76 -9.58 -18.41
N GLN A 189 -22.28 -9.47 -17.18
CA GLN A 189 -23.05 -10.55 -16.53
C GLN A 189 -24.48 -10.15 -16.12
N GLY A 190 -24.91 -8.91 -16.37
CA GLY A 190 -26.18 -8.38 -15.88
C GLY A 190 -26.14 -7.97 -14.40
N GLN A 191 -27.25 -7.47 -13.89
CA GLN A 191 -27.45 -7.07 -12.50
C GLN A 191 -28.03 -8.21 -11.67
N THR A 192 -27.99 -8.07 -10.34
CA THR A 192 -28.49 -9.08 -9.40
C THR A 192 -30.01 -9.29 -9.48
N ASP A 193 -30.76 -8.32 -10.01
CA ASP A 193 -32.19 -8.42 -10.26
C ASP A 193 -32.55 -9.14 -11.58
N GLY A 194 -31.53 -9.57 -12.34
CA GLY A 194 -31.69 -10.26 -13.63
C GLY A 194 -31.90 -9.33 -14.83
N SER A 195 -31.82 -8.01 -14.65
CA SER A 195 -31.79 -7.05 -15.77
C SER A 195 -30.36 -6.82 -16.28
N PHE A 196 -30.22 -6.24 -17.46
CA PHE A 196 -28.98 -5.59 -17.88
C PHE A 196 -28.86 -4.17 -17.30
N GLY A 197 -30.00 -3.53 -17.03
CA GLY A 197 -30.10 -2.12 -16.68
C GLY A 197 -29.89 -1.23 -17.90
N TYR A 198 -30.49 -1.60 -19.04
CA TYR A 198 -30.11 -1.06 -20.36
C TYR A 198 -30.07 0.48 -20.43
N ALA A 199 -31.02 1.16 -19.77
CA ALA A 199 -31.14 2.62 -19.75
C ALA A 199 -30.47 3.30 -18.55
N ASP A 200 -29.88 2.54 -17.63
CA ASP A 200 -29.26 3.11 -16.43
C ASP A 200 -28.04 3.96 -16.82
N PRO A 201 -27.85 5.13 -16.18
CA PRO A 201 -26.61 5.89 -16.31
C PRO A 201 -25.40 5.06 -15.82
N LEU A 202 -24.32 5.08 -16.59
CA LEU A 202 -23.10 4.35 -16.25
C LEU A 202 -22.35 5.05 -15.12
N GLN A 203 -21.95 4.31 -14.09
CA GLN A 203 -21.06 4.83 -13.05
C GLN A 203 -19.59 4.71 -13.48
N ARG A 204 -18.70 5.51 -12.87
CA ARG A 204 -17.26 5.49 -13.14
C ARG A 204 -16.63 4.12 -12.90
N ALA A 205 -17.02 3.45 -11.81
CA ALA A 205 -16.58 2.09 -11.51
C ALA A 205 -17.00 1.09 -12.59
N ASP A 206 -18.29 1.11 -12.99
CA ASP A 206 -18.80 0.23 -14.04
C ASP A 206 -18.05 0.41 -15.36
N ALA A 207 -17.85 1.66 -15.80
CA ALA A 207 -17.15 1.92 -17.05
C ALA A 207 -15.69 1.46 -17.01
N ALA A 208 -14.97 1.73 -15.92
CA ALA A 208 -13.60 1.27 -15.75
C ALA A 208 -13.52 -0.26 -15.82
N THR A 209 -14.43 -0.97 -15.15
CA THR A 209 -14.51 -2.43 -15.22
C THR A 209 -14.80 -2.92 -16.63
N LEU A 210 -15.77 -2.34 -17.33
CA LEU A 210 -16.12 -2.76 -18.70
C LEU A 210 -14.98 -2.50 -19.69
N LEU A 211 -14.35 -1.33 -19.63
CA LEU A 211 -13.21 -0.98 -20.48
C LEU A 211 -12.02 -1.90 -20.25
N VAL A 212 -11.64 -2.13 -18.99
CA VAL A 212 -10.52 -3.01 -18.64
C VAL A 212 -10.78 -4.45 -19.11
N ARG A 213 -12.01 -4.96 -18.96
CA ARG A 213 -12.35 -6.31 -19.44
C ARG A 213 -12.29 -6.44 -20.96
N VAL A 214 -12.72 -5.43 -21.70
CA VAL A 214 -12.60 -5.44 -23.17
C VAL A 214 -11.14 -5.29 -23.57
N LEU A 215 -10.40 -4.40 -22.92
CA LEU A 215 -8.95 -4.27 -23.11
C LEU A 215 -8.21 -5.58 -22.86
N ASP A 216 -8.60 -6.35 -21.83
CA ASP A 216 -7.98 -7.66 -21.57
C ASP A 216 -8.19 -8.64 -22.73
N LYS A 217 -9.29 -8.54 -23.49
CA LYS A 217 -9.51 -9.35 -24.70
C LYS A 217 -8.64 -8.86 -25.85
N VAL A 218 -8.53 -7.54 -26.02
CA VAL A 218 -7.66 -6.92 -27.03
C VAL A 218 -6.20 -7.29 -26.77
N ASP A 219 -5.72 -7.15 -25.53
CA ASP A 219 -4.36 -7.51 -25.13
C ASP A 219 -4.07 -9.02 -25.32
N GLN A 220 -5.09 -9.87 -25.18
CA GLN A 220 -4.97 -11.31 -25.48
C GLN A 220 -4.82 -11.58 -26.99
N GLU A 221 -5.59 -10.89 -27.83
CA GLU A 221 -5.49 -11.01 -29.29
C GLU A 221 -4.12 -10.54 -29.80
N HIS A 222 -3.59 -9.47 -29.21
CA HIS A 222 -2.30 -8.87 -29.54
C HIS A 222 -1.14 -9.41 -28.71
N ASN A 223 -1.32 -10.52 -27.99
CA ASN A 223 -0.27 -11.07 -27.13
C ASN A 223 1.02 -11.38 -27.92
N GLY A 224 2.16 -10.91 -27.41
CA GLY A 224 3.45 -11.09 -28.08
C GLY A 224 3.79 -10.00 -29.10
N GLU A 225 2.89 -9.06 -29.40
CA GLU A 225 3.21 -7.93 -30.28
C GLU A 225 4.18 -6.97 -29.58
N GLU A 226 5.28 -6.67 -30.27
CA GLU A 226 6.33 -5.79 -29.77
C GLU A 226 5.94 -4.32 -29.90
N LYS A 227 6.08 -3.57 -28.82
CA LYS A 227 5.89 -2.11 -28.80
C LYS A 227 6.99 -1.42 -28.01
N THR A 228 7.23 -0.15 -28.33
CA THR A 228 8.16 0.68 -27.55
C THR A 228 7.45 1.21 -26.32
N VAL A 229 8.05 0.99 -25.16
CA VAL A 229 7.54 1.44 -23.86
C VAL A 229 8.58 2.26 -23.12
N THR A 230 8.13 3.11 -22.21
CA THR A 230 8.98 3.87 -21.30
C THR A 230 8.63 3.55 -19.85
N PHE A 231 9.64 3.20 -19.05
CA PHE A 231 9.52 2.91 -17.63
C PHE A 231 10.04 4.08 -16.81
N HIS A 232 9.24 4.51 -15.84
CA HIS A 232 9.59 5.48 -14.80
C HIS A 232 9.74 4.72 -13.49
N PHE A 233 10.78 5.03 -12.71
CA PHE A 233 11.09 4.36 -11.45
C PHE A 233 10.96 5.37 -10.35
N VAL A 234 9.96 5.23 -9.49
CA VAL A 234 9.67 6.25 -8.48
C VAL A 234 9.54 5.65 -7.10
N ASP A 235 9.98 6.40 -6.11
CA ASP A 235 9.75 6.12 -4.71
C ASP A 235 8.25 6.29 -4.41
N SER A 236 7.63 5.24 -3.86
CA SER A 236 6.19 5.15 -3.60
C SER A 236 5.72 6.12 -2.50
N THR A 237 6.62 6.62 -1.67
CA THR A 237 6.29 7.53 -0.57
C THR A 237 6.44 8.99 -0.99
N THR A 238 7.50 9.31 -1.72
CA THR A 238 7.90 10.67 -2.06
C THR A 238 7.58 11.07 -3.49
N GLY A 239 7.34 10.10 -4.37
CA GLY A 239 7.19 10.30 -5.82
C GLY A 239 8.48 10.70 -6.54
N ALA A 240 9.63 10.65 -5.85
CA ALA A 240 10.91 11.02 -6.43
C ALA A 240 11.40 9.95 -7.41
N ALA A 241 12.02 10.36 -8.51
CA ALA A 241 12.63 9.43 -9.46
C ALA A 241 13.86 8.75 -8.83
N ILE A 242 13.91 7.42 -8.88
CA ILE A 242 15.00 6.58 -8.37
C ILE A 242 16.03 6.32 -9.46
N LEU A 243 15.57 5.98 -10.66
CA LEU A 243 16.39 5.74 -11.85
C LEU A 243 15.97 6.68 -12.99
N PRO A 244 16.88 6.95 -13.96
CA PRO A 244 16.50 7.57 -15.22
C PRO A 244 15.45 6.74 -15.96
N ASP A 245 14.57 7.42 -16.70
CA ASP A 245 13.58 6.77 -17.55
C ASP A 245 14.23 5.79 -18.52
N GLN A 246 13.66 4.59 -18.62
CA GLN A 246 14.13 3.55 -19.52
C GLN A 246 13.17 3.38 -20.68
N ARG A 247 13.67 3.58 -21.90
CA ARG A 247 12.91 3.34 -23.12
C ARG A 247 13.39 2.06 -23.80
N THR A 248 12.52 1.07 -23.93
CA THR A 248 12.83 -0.24 -24.50
C THR A 248 11.70 -0.78 -25.34
N THR A 249 11.93 -1.91 -26.02
CA THR A 249 10.87 -2.68 -26.68
C THR A 249 10.42 -3.80 -25.74
N ALA A 250 9.11 -3.98 -25.61
CA ALA A 250 8.51 -5.06 -24.85
C ALA A 250 7.25 -5.60 -25.55
N ALA A 251 6.95 -6.88 -25.32
CA ALA A 251 5.79 -7.55 -25.88
C ALA A 251 4.52 -7.29 -25.06
N VAL A 252 3.38 -7.06 -25.72
CA VAL A 252 2.05 -7.05 -25.10
C VAL A 252 1.81 -8.36 -24.33
N GLY A 253 1.32 -8.24 -23.11
CA GLY A 253 1.08 -9.33 -22.16
C GLY A 253 2.31 -9.74 -21.34
N TYR A 254 3.50 -9.20 -21.60
CA TYR A 254 4.69 -9.45 -20.78
C TYR A 254 4.65 -8.65 -19.47
N SER A 255 5.24 -9.15 -18.39
CA SER A 255 5.24 -8.47 -17.08
C SER A 255 5.99 -7.15 -17.15
N VAL A 256 5.39 -6.07 -16.63
CA VAL A 256 6.01 -4.72 -16.57
C VAL A 256 7.31 -4.73 -15.78
N SER A 257 7.30 -5.32 -14.58
CA SER A 257 8.49 -5.37 -13.71
C SER A 257 9.61 -6.23 -14.29
N SER A 258 9.28 -7.25 -15.08
CA SER A 258 10.27 -8.10 -15.76
C SER A 258 10.81 -7.49 -17.05
N ALA A 259 10.08 -6.54 -17.65
CA ALA A 259 10.51 -5.83 -18.85
C ALA A 259 11.49 -4.67 -18.56
N ALA A 260 11.47 -4.15 -17.33
CA ALA A 260 12.33 -3.08 -16.88
C ALA A 260 13.68 -3.60 -16.35
N ASP A 261 14.77 -2.85 -16.55
CA ASP A 261 16.06 -3.13 -15.91
C ASP A 261 16.09 -2.49 -14.52
N THR A 262 15.87 -3.31 -13.48
CA THR A 262 15.85 -2.86 -12.09
C THR A 262 17.20 -3.01 -11.38
N SER A 263 18.28 -3.40 -12.08
CA SER A 263 19.58 -3.68 -11.44
C SER A 263 20.19 -2.48 -10.68
N GLY A 264 19.77 -1.26 -10.99
CA GLY A 264 20.24 -0.03 -10.35
C GLY A 264 19.39 0.48 -9.19
N VAL A 265 18.24 -0.13 -8.88
CA VAL A 265 17.31 0.42 -7.87
C VAL A 265 17.90 0.41 -6.46
N GLY A 266 18.81 -0.52 -6.18
CA GLY A 266 19.44 -0.65 -4.85
C GLY A 266 18.45 -1.19 -3.82
N TYR A 267 18.47 -0.60 -2.61
CA TYR A 267 17.71 -1.06 -1.45
C TYR A 267 16.26 -0.61 -1.45
N TYR A 268 15.50 -1.08 -2.43
CA TYR A 268 14.07 -0.81 -2.56
C TYR A 268 13.30 -2.09 -2.91
N TYR A 269 12.08 -2.21 -2.36
CA TYR A 269 11.13 -3.24 -2.79
C TYR A 269 10.28 -2.72 -3.95
N ASP A 270 10.14 -3.53 -5.01
CA ASP A 270 9.16 -3.27 -6.06
C ASP A 270 7.75 -3.52 -5.49
N VAL A 271 7.00 -2.43 -5.34
CA VAL A 271 5.61 -2.41 -4.87
C VAL A 271 4.66 -2.03 -6.00
N THR A 272 5.12 -2.11 -7.26
CA THR A 272 4.30 -1.82 -8.43
C THR A 272 3.08 -2.75 -8.42
N PRO A 273 1.85 -2.21 -8.43
CA PRO A 273 0.67 -3.05 -8.51
C PRO A 273 0.74 -3.82 -9.83
N TYR A 274 0.75 -5.14 -9.76
CA TYR A 274 1.17 -6.01 -10.86
C TYR A 274 0.43 -5.73 -12.19
N TYR A 275 1.18 -5.44 -13.26
CA TYR A 275 0.63 -5.25 -14.61
C TYR A 275 1.46 -5.96 -15.68
N SER A 276 0.80 -6.20 -16.80
CA SER A 276 1.43 -6.56 -18.06
C SER A 276 1.46 -5.38 -19.02
N ILE A 277 2.39 -5.39 -19.96
CA ILE A 277 2.40 -4.47 -21.08
C ILE A 277 1.08 -4.59 -21.83
N SER A 278 0.38 -3.48 -21.98
CA SER A 278 -0.94 -3.37 -22.59
C SER A 278 -0.86 -2.62 -23.92
N THR A 279 -1.77 -2.94 -24.83
CA THR A 279 -1.98 -2.18 -26.08
C THR A 279 -2.34 -0.73 -25.79
N ALA A 280 -3.04 -0.44 -24.70
CA ALA A 280 -3.53 0.89 -24.32
C ALA A 280 -2.47 1.84 -23.75
N CYS A 281 -1.27 1.35 -23.41
CA CYS A 281 -0.31 2.12 -22.63
C CYS A 281 1.15 1.94 -23.09
N ASP A 282 1.84 3.06 -23.29
CA ASP A 282 3.26 3.11 -23.70
C ASP A 282 4.19 3.57 -22.56
N GLU A 283 3.64 4.08 -21.45
CA GLU A 283 4.39 4.64 -20.33
C GLU A 283 3.97 3.99 -19.01
N TYR A 284 4.91 3.40 -18.28
CA TYR A 284 4.64 2.64 -17.06
C TYR A 284 5.44 3.24 -15.91
N THR A 285 4.77 3.48 -14.80
CA THR A 285 5.42 3.92 -13.55
C THR A 285 5.54 2.72 -12.62
N LEU A 286 6.78 2.33 -12.33
CA LEU A 286 7.11 1.31 -11.34
C LEU A 286 7.33 2.01 -9.99
N LEU A 287 6.63 1.51 -8.98
CA LEU A 287 6.64 2.05 -7.62
C LEU A 287 7.59 1.23 -6.75
N PHE A 288 8.43 1.91 -5.99
CA PHE A 288 9.44 1.30 -5.15
C PHE A 288 9.38 1.85 -3.74
N GLU A 289 9.43 0.99 -2.72
CA GLU A 289 9.47 1.39 -1.32
C GLU A 289 10.88 1.24 -0.76
N PRO A 290 11.45 2.26 -0.08
CA PRO A 290 12.79 2.15 0.49
C PRO A 290 12.82 1.12 1.63
N MET A 291 13.85 0.28 1.63
CA MET A 291 14.08 -0.68 2.71
C MET A 291 14.51 0.04 4.01
N THR A 292 14.12 -0.52 5.15
CA THR A 292 14.62 -0.10 6.47
C THR A 292 16.10 -0.44 6.63
N GLN A 293 16.79 0.20 7.58
CA GLN A 293 18.20 -0.11 7.83
C GLN A 293 18.43 -1.58 8.24
N ALA A 294 17.52 -2.16 9.01
CA ALA A 294 17.58 -3.57 9.36
C ALA A 294 17.47 -4.47 8.12
N GLN A 295 16.51 -4.18 7.23
CA GLN A 295 16.33 -4.90 5.97
C GLN A 295 17.56 -4.78 5.06
N ILE A 296 18.17 -3.59 4.98
CA ILE A 296 19.40 -3.36 4.22
C ILE A 296 20.55 -4.21 4.77
N GLN A 297 20.73 -4.21 6.09
CA GLN A 297 21.77 -5.01 6.74
C GLN A 297 21.54 -6.51 6.53
N GLU A 298 20.28 -6.93 6.53
CA GLU A 298 19.88 -8.31 6.25
C GLU A 298 20.25 -8.74 4.83
N GLU A 299 19.88 -7.94 3.83
CA GLU A 299 20.23 -8.21 2.43
C GLU A 299 21.74 -8.25 2.22
N GLN A 300 22.46 -7.27 2.77
CA GLN A 300 23.93 -7.24 2.74
C GLN A 300 24.57 -8.46 3.43
N PHE A 301 23.90 -9.04 4.44
CA PHE A 301 24.35 -10.28 5.06
C PHE A 301 24.21 -11.46 4.10
N TRP A 302 23.06 -11.61 3.44
CA TRP A 302 22.87 -12.68 2.46
C TRP A 302 23.82 -12.57 1.28
N GLU A 303 24.14 -11.35 0.82
CA GLU A 303 25.20 -11.17 -0.19
C GLU A 303 26.58 -11.65 0.30
N LYS A 304 26.91 -11.50 1.60
CA LYS A 304 28.15 -12.05 2.17
C LYS A 304 28.13 -13.58 2.17
N VAL A 305 26.99 -14.19 2.48
CA VAL A 305 26.80 -15.65 2.42
C VAL A 305 27.03 -16.15 0.99
N ASP A 306 26.45 -15.47 -0.01
CA ASP A 306 26.62 -15.80 -1.43
C ASP A 306 28.09 -15.67 -1.88
N ARG A 307 28.84 -14.71 -1.32
CA ARG A 307 30.28 -14.56 -1.55
C ARG A 307 31.15 -15.54 -0.74
N GLY A 308 30.57 -16.32 0.17
CA GLY A 308 31.29 -17.22 1.07
C GLY A 308 32.06 -16.52 2.19
N GLU A 309 31.67 -15.29 2.54
CA GLU A 309 32.27 -14.47 3.60
C GLU A 309 31.63 -14.71 4.98
N ALA A 310 30.45 -15.35 5.03
CA ALA A 310 29.70 -15.73 6.22
C ALA A 310 28.97 -17.07 5.99
N THR A 311 28.54 -17.75 7.05
CA THR A 311 27.65 -18.92 6.92
C THR A 311 26.20 -18.54 7.24
N ALA A 312 25.24 -19.36 6.80
CA ALA A 312 23.82 -19.09 7.10
C ALA A 312 23.52 -19.13 8.60
N GLU A 313 24.31 -19.86 9.39
CA GLU A 313 24.19 -19.89 10.86
C GLU A 313 24.55 -18.54 11.50
N ASP A 314 25.47 -17.77 10.91
CA ASP A 314 25.87 -16.45 11.42
C ASP A 314 24.71 -15.43 11.39
N TYR A 315 23.63 -15.74 10.64
CA TYR A 315 22.46 -14.88 10.48
C TYR A 315 21.86 -14.48 11.83
N PHE A 316 21.69 -15.45 12.74
CA PHE A 316 21.10 -15.23 14.07
C PHE A 316 22.01 -14.48 15.05
N LEU A 317 23.26 -14.18 14.62
CA LEU A 317 24.28 -13.49 15.40
C LEU A 317 24.50 -12.06 14.92
N GLN A 318 23.67 -11.54 13.99
CA GLN A 318 23.78 -10.18 13.47
C GLN A 318 23.04 -9.15 14.34
N ASP A 319 23.52 -7.91 14.37
CA ASP A 319 22.99 -6.83 15.22
C ASP A 319 21.54 -6.44 14.90
N PHE A 320 21.05 -6.65 13.67
CA PHE A 320 19.65 -6.39 13.34
C PHE A 320 18.68 -7.25 14.16
N TRP A 321 19.12 -8.40 14.70
CA TRP A 321 18.33 -9.21 15.63
C TRP A 321 18.07 -8.56 17.00
N LEU A 322 18.82 -7.51 17.35
CA LEU A 322 18.60 -6.81 18.62
C LEU A 322 17.25 -6.08 18.65
N GLN A 323 16.74 -5.67 17.48
CA GLN A 323 15.46 -4.97 17.32
C GLN A 323 14.24 -5.90 17.22
N TYR A 324 14.45 -7.22 17.17
CA TYR A 324 13.34 -8.17 17.17
C TYR A 324 12.87 -8.41 18.60
N PRO A 325 11.55 -8.54 18.84
CA PRO A 325 11.04 -8.91 20.14
C PRO A 325 11.55 -10.29 20.57
N ASP A 326 11.43 -10.56 21.86
CA ASP A 326 11.78 -11.83 22.50
C ASP A 326 13.28 -12.19 22.48
N GLU A 327 13.60 -13.33 23.11
CA GLU A 327 14.94 -13.84 23.24
C GLU A 327 15.49 -14.34 21.89
N ASN A 328 16.76 -14.04 21.62
CA ASN A 328 17.47 -14.59 20.48
C ASN A 328 18.98 -14.73 20.79
N PRO A 329 19.72 -15.55 20.01
CA PRO A 329 21.15 -15.76 20.24
C PRO A 329 21.97 -14.48 20.32
N ARG A 330 21.68 -13.49 19.45
CA ARG A 330 22.37 -12.20 19.46
C ARG A 330 22.19 -11.44 20.77
N LYS A 331 20.97 -11.40 21.34
CA LYS A 331 20.70 -10.76 22.64
C LYS A 331 21.43 -11.48 23.78
N TYR A 332 21.49 -12.81 23.76
CA TYR A 332 22.28 -13.57 24.73
C TYR A 332 23.78 -13.25 24.67
N LEU A 333 24.34 -13.18 23.46
CA LEU A 333 25.72 -12.76 23.26
C LEU A 333 25.98 -11.31 23.71
N LEU A 334 25.03 -10.39 23.45
CA LEU A 334 25.15 -9.00 23.87
C LEU A 334 25.23 -8.87 25.39
N LEU A 335 24.35 -9.58 26.10
CA LEU A 335 24.20 -9.44 27.55
C LEU A 335 25.28 -10.24 28.31
N PHE A 336 25.51 -11.49 27.90
CA PHE A 336 26.29 -12.43 28.71
C PHE A 336 27.59 -12.88 28.05
N GLY A 337 27.85 -12.47 26.80
CA GLY A 337 29.00 -12.94 26.02
C GLY A 337 28.94 -14.42 25.63
N SER A 338 27.78 -15.07 25.79
CA SER A 338 27.56 -16.48 25.50
C SER A 338 26.09 -16.75 25.15
N GLU A 339 25.85 -17.53 24.10
CA GLU A 339 24.52 -18.01 23.72
C GLU A 339 23.91 -19.00 24.70
N ASP A 340 24.70 -19.58 25.62
CA ASP A 340 24.25 -20.59 26.58
C ASP A 340 23.95 -19.99 27.96
N LYS A 341 24.43 -18.78 28.24
CA LYS A 341 24.21 -18.10 29.52
C LYS A 341 22.88 -17.37 29.47
N ARG A 342 22.00 -17.67 30.42
CA ARG A 342 20.63 -17.10 30.51
C ARG A 342 20.48 -16.07 31.63
N ARG A 343 21.40 -16.07 32.61
CA ARG A 343 21.29 -15.31 33.87
C ARG A 343 22.64 -15.25 34.58
N PHE A 344 22.79 -14.28 35.49
CA PHE A 344 23.97 -14.16 36.35
C PHE A 344 23.97 -15.19 37.48
N ASP A 345 25.15 -15.66 37.84
CA ASP A 345 25.35 -16.71 38.85
C ASP A 345 25.33 -16.15 40.28
N SER A 346 25.51 -14.83 40.45
CA SER A 346 25.54 -14.15 41.75
C SER A 346 25.21 -12.66 41.66
N GLU A 347 24.86 -12.06 42.80
CA GLU A 347 24.63 -10.61 42.92
C GLU A 347 25.88 -9.80 42.51
N GLU A 348 27.07 -10.27 42.87
CA GLU A 348 28.34 -9.60 42.54
C GLU A 348 28.57 -9.56 41.02
N GLU A 349 28.31 -10.68 40.33
CA GLU A 349 28.40 -10.73 38.87
C GLU A 349 27.37 -9.81 38.22
N ALA A 350 26.11 -9.88 38.66
CA ALA A 350 25.05 -9.03 38.14
C ALA A 350 25.37 -7.55 38.34
N ALA A 351 25.77 -7.15 39.55
CA ALA A 351 26.12 -5.77 39.88
C ALA A 351 27.28 -5.24 39.02
N ALA A 352 28.26 -6.08 38.67
CA ALA A 352 29.36 -5.70 37.79
C ALA A 352 28.92 -5.43 36.35
N ALA A 353 27.79 -6.00 35.92
CA ALA A 353 27.20 -5.82 34.60
C ALA A 353 26.14 -4.70 34.53
N MET A 354 25.78 -4.08 35.67
CA MET A 354 24.76 -3.02 35.72
C MET A 354 25.35 -1.61 35.56
N THR A 355 24.53 -0.70 35.05
CA THR A 355 24.79 0.74 35.05
C THR A 355 23.51 1.53 35.29
N THR A 356 23.63 2.72 35.89
CA THR A 356 22.51 3.64 36.06
C THR A 356 22.52 4.67 34.94
N VAL A 357 21.41 4.77 34.22
CA VAL A 357 21.19 5.78 33.18
C VAL A 357 20.18 6.82 33.63
N SER A 358 20.22 8.00 33.01
CA SER A 358 19.25 9.08 33.24
C SER A 358 18.70 9.59 31.91
N PHE A 359 17.42 9.88 31.87
CA PHE A 359 16.70 10.23 30.64
C PHE A 359 15.57 11.24 30.92
N PRO A 360 15.14 11.99 29.89
CA PRO A 360 14.05 12.94 30.02
C PRO A 360 12.70 12.21 30.13
N VAL A 361 11.75 12.79 30.86
CA VAL A 361 10.35 12.32 30.95
C VAL A 361 9.40 13.51 31.06
N TRP A 362 8.14 13.29 30.69
CA TRP A 362 7.05 14.21 31.06
C TRP A 362 6.49 13.84 32.44
N LYS A 363 6.17 14.84 33.27
CA LYS A 363 5.41 14.66 34.51
C LYS A 363 4.19 15.57 34.49
N LEU A 364 3.13 15.19 35.21
CA LEU A 364 2.02 16.11 35.46
C LEU A 364 2.31 16.98 36.66
N SER A 365 2.18 18.29 36.47
CA SER A 365 2.11 19.25 37.55
C SER A 365 0.77 19.17 38.28
N SER A 366 0.65 19.82 39.43
CA SER A 366 -0.58 19.84 40.23
C SER A 366 -1.80 20.43 39.52
N ASP A 367 -1.59 21.23 38.47
CA ASP A 367 -2.64 21.82 37.63
C ASP A 367 -2.99 20.97 36.39
N GLY A 368 -2.38 19.80 36.25
CA GLY A 368 -2.56 18.90 35.11
C GLY A 368 -1.71 19.24 33.88
N SER A 369 -0.88 20.29 33.94
CA SER A 369 0.05 20.60 32.85
C SER A 369 1.21 19.61 32.80
N LYS A 370 1.64 19.24 31.58
CA LYS A 370 2.82 18.39 31.37
C LYS A 370 4.08 19.23 31.44
N VAL A 371 5.04 18.81 32.26
CA VAL A 371 6.34 19.47 32.43
C VAL A 371 7.48 18.47 32.26
N GLY A 372 8.56 18.90 31.60
CA GLY A 372 9.75 18.08 31.46
C GLY A 372 10.46 17.86 32.80
N SER A 373 10.97 16.65 33.02
CA SER A 373 11.73 16.23 34.19
C SER A 373 12.79 15.21 33.76
N THR A 374 13.61 14.77 34.70
CA THR A 374 14.53 13.63 34.53
C THR A 374 14.17 12.53 35.51
N LEU A 375 14.31 11.28 35.08
CA LEU A 375 14.33 10.09 35.92
C LEU A 375 15.58 9.26 35.62
N SER A 376 15.88 8.29 36.49
CA SER A 376 17.02 7.39 36.34
C SER A 376 16.60 5.97 36.67
N VAL A 377 17.24 5.00 36.03
CA VAL A 377 17.02 3.57 36.26
C VAL A 377 18.35 2.82 36.17
N THR A 378 18.50 1.75 36.93
CA THR A 378 19.63 0.83 36.79
C THR A 378 19.23 -0.32 35.88
N VAL A 379 20.03 -0.59 34.84
CA VAL A 379 19.80 -1.62 33.82
C VAL A 379 21.12 -2.30 33.48
N HIS A 380 21.06 -3.35 32.67
CA HIS A 380 22.25 -3.97 32.11
C HIS A 380 23.06 -2.96 31.27
N ALA A 381 24.38 -2.90 31.45
CA ALA A 381 25.23 -1.91 30.80
C ALA A 381 25.18 -1.97 29.27
N ALA A 382 25.00 -3.18 28.71
CA ALA A 382 24.94 -3.37 27.26
C ALA A 382 23.68 -2.76 26.58
N ILE A 383 22.59 -2.52 27.33
CA ILE A 383 21.35 -1.92 26.81
C ILE A 383 21.13 -0.50 27.33
N ALA A 384 22.13 0.07 28.01
CA ALA A 384 22.04 1.37 28.67
C ALA A 384 21.68 2.50 27.69
N GLN A 385 22.31 2.52 26.51
CA GLN A 385 22.04 3.55 25.51
C GLN A 385 20.65 3.36 24.89
N ASP A 386 20.27 2.11 24.61
CA ASP A 386 18.95 1.78 24.07
C ASP A 386 17.82 2.29 24.98
N VAL A 387 17.95 2.09 26.29
CA VAL A 387 17.00 2.63 27.28
C VAL A 387 16.96 4.17 27.26
N VAL A 388 18.11 4.84 27.12
CA VAL A 388 18.14 6.31 27.02
C VAL A 388 17.44 6.78 25.75
N ASP A 389 17.64 6.09 24.63
CA ASP A 389 17.05 6.42 23.35
C ASP A 389 15.52 6.24 23.41
N ILE A 390 15.02 5.10 23.90
CA ILE A 390 13.58 4.82 24.10
C ILE A 390 12.90 5.94 24.89
N PHE A 391 13.42 6.30 26.06
CA PHE A 391 12.79 7.34 26.89
C PHE A 391 12.92 8.74 26.26
N THR A 392 13.98 8.99 25.49
CA THR A 392 14.15 10.24 24.75
C THR A 392 13.13 10.35 23.62
N GLU A 393 12.84 9.25 22.92
CA GLU A 393 11.83 9.17 21.88
C GLU A 393 10.43 9.34 22.48
N ILE A 394 10.10 8.65 23.58
CA ILE A 394 8.83 8.84 24.32
C ILE A 394 8.67 10.30 24.75
N TYR A 395 9.75 10.96 25.17
CA TYR A 395 9.72 12.38 25.55
C TYR A 395 9.46 13.31 24.35
N ASN A 396 9.99 12.99 23.18
CA ASN A 396 9.83 13.80 21.96
C ASN A 396 8.53 13.51 21.20
N ASP A 397 7.87 12.39 21.50
CA ASP A 397 6.62 12.01 20.87
C ASP A 397 5.48 13.01 21.18
N PRO A 398 4.62 13.35 20.19
CA PRO A 398 3.46 14.23 20.40
C PRO A 398 2.51 13.83 21.54
N GLU A 399 2.42 12.53 21.87
CA GLU A 399 1.59 12.07 22.98
C GLU A 399 2.07 12.61 24.33
N GLN A 400 3.37 12.85 24.50
CA GLN A 400 4.00 13.35 25.74
C GLN A 400 3.53 12.55 26.97
N PHE A 401 3.66 11.23 26.92
CA PHE A 401 3.13 10.34 27.96
C PHE A 401 3.77 10.64 29.33
N PRO A 402 2.99 10.95 30.39
CA PRO A 402 3.55 11.23 31.72
C PRO A 402 4.12 10.01 32.44
N ILE A 403 5.34 10.12 32.93
CA ILE A 403 6.06 9.06 33.66
C ILE A 403 6.59 9.65 34.97
N TYR A 404 6.05 9.17 36.09
CA TYR A 404 6.48 9.61 37.42
C TYR A 404 7.35 8.57 38.14
N SER A 405 7.26 7.30 37.73
CA SER A 405 8.00 6.19 38.34
C SER A 405 8.50 5.23 37.28
N VAL A 406 9.76 4.82 37.40
CA VAL A 406 10.39 3.78 36.58
C VAL A 406 11.13 2.82 37.51
N GLY A 407 10.87 1.52 37.36
CA GLY A 407 11.60 0.41 37.99
C GLY A 407 12.51 -0.27 36.98
N GLY A 408 13.61 -0.86 37.44
CA GLY A 408 14.56 -1.60 36.58
C GLY A 408 15.21 -2.76 37.32
N TYR A 409 16.54 -2.86 37.24
CA TYR A 409 17.32 -3.89 37.92
C TYR A 409 16.98 -3.97 39.42
N ALA A 410 16.68 -5.19 39.85
CA ALA A 410 16.50 -5.54 41.25
C ALA A 410 16.92 -7.00 41.45
N TRP A 411 18.02 -7.23 42.17
CA TRP A 411 18.44 -8.59 42.53
C TRP A 411 17.43 -9.24 43.48
N ARG A 412 16.92 -10.41 43.09
CA ARG A 412 15.91 -11.18 43.85
C ARG A 412 16.43 -12.55 44.30
N GLY A 413 17.73 -12.80 44.14
CA GLY A 413 18.42 -14.01 44.56
C GLY A 413 18.91 -14.88 43.40
N ASP A 414 19.85 -15.77 43.70
CA ASP A 414 20.58 -16.59 42.71
C ASP A 414 19.67 -17.53 41.88
N SER A 415 18.50 -17.88 42.41
CA SER A 415 17.52 -18.73 41.72
C SER A 415 16.38 -17.95 41.07
N ALA A 416 16.39 -16.62 41.12
CA ALA A 416 15.34 -15.81 40.54
C ALA A 416 15.43 -15.84 39.00
N THR A 417 14.28 -16.07 38.35
CA THR A 417 14.22 -16.19 36.88
C THR A 417 13.74 -14.91 36.21
N GLY A 418 13.25 -13.92 36.96
CA GLY A 418 12.68 -12.70 36.40
C GLY A 418 13.74 -11.75 35.84
N GLU A 419 13.41 -11.06 34.76
CA GLU A 419 14.31 -10.19 34.01
C GLU A 419 14.83 -8.96 34.77
N HIS A 420 14.13 -8.51 35.81
CA HIS A 420 14.67 -7.52 36.74
C HIS A 420 15.99 -7.98 37.39
N ASN A 421 16.19 -9.29 37.55
CA ASN A 421 17.42 -9.86 38.09
C ASN A 421 18.60 -9.75 37.12
N CYS A 422 18.32 -9.59 35.82
CA CYS A 422 19.30 -9.40 34.75
C CYS A 422 19.42 -7.94 34.32
N GLY A 423 18.58 -7.04 34.84
CA GLY A 423 18.55 -5.63 34.44
C GLY A 423 18.02 -5.43 33.02
N THR A 424 17.22 -6.38 32.52
CA THR A 424 16.64 -6.39 31.16
C THR A 424 15.14 -6.11 31.16
N ALA A 425 14.60 -5.65 32.29
CA ALA A 425 13.20 -5.29 32.45
C ALA A 425 13.03 -3.87 32.97
N ILE A 426 11.95 -3.23 32.54
CA ILE A 426 11.56 -1.88 32.96
C ILE A 426 10.08 -1.87 33.35
N ASP A 427 9.77 -1.37 34.54
CA ASP A 427 8.38 -1.16 34.98
C ASP A 427 8.05 0.33 34.97
N ILE A 428 6.93 0.73 34.37
CA ILE A 428 6.52 2.14 34.27
C ILE A 428 5.19 2.36 35.00
N ASN A 429 5.15 3.39 35.87
CA ASN A 429 3.94 3.82 36.60
C ASN A 429 3.12 2.62 37.15
N ALA A 430 3.78 1.75 37.90
CA ALA A 430 3.26 0.44 38.32
C ALA A 430 1.87 0.46 38.98
N ASN A 431 1.46 1.57 39.59
CA ASN A 431 0.17 1.67 40.25
C ASN A 431 -1.00 1.70 39.25
N GLU A 432 -0.85 2.46 38.16
CA GLU A 432 -1.85 2.62 37.09
C GLU A 432 -1.66 1.63 35.94
N ASN A 433 -0.70 0.71 36.08
CA ASN A 433 -0.39 -0.34 35.11
C ASN A 433 -0.13 -1.65 35.86
N PHE A 434 -1.16 -2.15 36.54
CA PHE A 434 -1.02 -3.32 37.40
C PHE A 434 -0.53 -4.59 36.70
N GLN A 435 0.00 -5.51 37.50
CA GLN A 435 0.20 -6.91 37.11
C GLN A 435 -0.97 -7.73 37.63
N VAL A 436 -1.60 -8.49 36.75
CA VAL A 436 -2.79 -9.29 37.04
C VAL A 436 -2.66 -10.71 36.48
N ARG A 437 -3.16 -11.69 37.23
CA ARG A 437 -3.29 -13.08 36.78
C ARG A 437 -4.67 -13.60 37.10
N ASP A 438 -5.43 -14.02 36.09
CA ASP A 438 -6.79 -14.56 36.23
C ASP A 438 -7.67 -13.67 37.13
N GLY A 439 -7.65 -12.35 36.88
CA GLY A 439 -8.36 -11.33 37.65
C GLY A 439 -7.79 -11.01 39.04
N GLN A 440 -6.71 -11.68 39.49
CA GLN A 440 -6.04 -11.39 40.76
C GLN A 440 -4.89 -10.40 40.56
N THR A 441 -5.00 -9.23 41.18
CA THR A 441 -3.92 -8.24 41.19
C THR A 441 -2.73 -8.74 42.02
N LEU A 442 -1.56 -8.82 41.38
CA LEU A 442 -0.29 -9.22 42.00
C LEU A 442 0.54 -8.00 42.42
N ALA A 443 0.51 -6.92 41.63
CA ALA A 443 1.18 -5.65 41.91
C ALA A 443 0.42 -4.50 41.23
N GLY A 444 0.54 -3.28 41.75
CA GLY A 444 -0.23 -2.13 41.25
C GLY A 444 -1.68 -2.13 41.72
N SER A 445 -2.50 -1.28 41.11
CA SER A 445 -3.90 -1.10 41.52
C SER A 445 -4.91 -1.25 40.37
N PHE A 446 -4.62 -0.72 39.18
CA PHE A 446 -5.54 -0.76 38.04
C PHE A 446 -4.82 -0.57 36.70
N TRP A 447 -5.56 -0.69 35.60
CA TRP A 447 -5.17 -0.26 34.25
C TRP A 447 -6.39 0.38 33.56
N ASP A 448 -6.34 1.68 33.30
CA ASP A 448 -7.43 2.47 32.70
C ASP A 448 -6.91 3.53 31.73
N PRO A 449 -6.49 3.15 30.50
CA PRO A 449 -5.96 4.11 29.52
C PRO A 449 -6.97 5.17 29.06
N ALA A 450 -8.27 4.95 29.28
CA ALA A 450 -9.31 5.91 28.89
C ALA A 450 -9.50 7.01 29.96
N GLY A 451 -9.35 6.67 31.24
CA GLY A 451 -9.59 7.57 32.37
C GLY A 451 -8.34 8.09 33.08
N SER A 452 -7.21 7.39 32.97
CA SER A 452 -5.96 7.73 33.67
C SER A 452 -4.85 8.16 32.71
N PRO A 453 -4.26 9.36 32.88
CA PRO A 453 -3.15 9.80 32.04
C PRO A 453 -1.83 9.07 32.31
N TYR A 454 -1.79 8.19 33.32
CA TYR A 454 -0.62 7.37 33.66
C TYR A 454 -0.77 5.91 33.25
N SER A 455 -1.94 5.50 32.77
CA SER A 455 -2.18 4.14 32.26
C SER A 455 -1.76 4.06 30.80
N ILE A 456 -0.92 3.10 30.49
CA ILE A 456 -0.28 2.89 29.19
C ILE A 456 -1.32 2.31 28.22
N PRO A 457 -1.70 3.00 27.13
CA PRO A 457 -2.56 2.42 26.11
C PRO A 457 -1.80 1.36 25.32
N ALA A 458 -2.46 0.25 24.96
CA ALA A 458 -1.86 -0.82 24.16
C ALA A 458 -1.37 -0.34 22.78
N ASN A 459 -2.06 0.66 22.20
CA ASN A 459 -1.68 1.32 20.96
C ASN A 459 -1.03 2.69 21.17
N GLY A 460 -0.56 2.98 22.39
CA GLY A 460 0.08 4.23 22.76
C GLY A 460 1.56 4.27 22.39
N SER A 461 2.16 5.45 22.50
CA SER A 461 3.54 5.71 22.09
C SER A 461 4.56 4.95 22.91
N VAL A 462 4.30 4.73 24.20
CA VAL A 462 5.20 3.93 25.04
C VAL A 462 5.33 2.51 24.49
N VAL A 463 4.21 1.81 24.24
CA VAL A 463 4.23 0.44 23.72
C VAL A 463 4.88 0.39 22.33
N ARG A 464 4.47 1.29 21.43
CA ARG A 464 5.03 1.36 20.07
C ARG A 464 6.54 1.58 20.07
N ILE A 465 7.04 2.55 20.85
CA ILE A 465 8.48 2.89 20.86
C ILE A 465 9.30 1.76 21.50
N PHE A 466 8.85 1.16 22.59
CA PHE A 466 9.54 -0.03 23.13
C PHE A 466 9.59 -1.17 22.09
N ALA A 467 8.51 -1.41 21.35
CA ALA A 467 8.47 -2.42 20.31
C ALA A 467 9.41 -2.09 19.12
N GLU A 468 9.53 -0.81 18.72
CA GLU A 468 10.49 -0.34 17.71
C GLU A 468 11.96 -0.63 18.09
N HIS A 469 12.24 -0.76 19.40
CA HIS A 469 13.54 -1.15 19.95
C HIS A 469 13.66 -2.65 20.29
N GLY A 470 12.69 -3.48 19.93
CA GLY A 470 12.73 -4.93 20.15
C GLY A 470 12.42 -5.38 21.58
N TRP A 471 11.73 -4.54 22.36
CA TRP A 471 11.21 -4.91 23.69
C TRP A 471 9.76 -5.40 23.58
N SER A 472 9.43 -6.44 24.33
CA SER A 472 8.08 -6.98 24.46
C SER A 472 7.34 -6.31 25.62
N TRP A 473 6.06 -5.98 25.44
CA TRP A 473 5.22 -5.41 26.50
C TRP A 473 4.45 -6.51 27.23
N GLY A 474 4.52 -6.54 28.56
CA GLY A 474 3.87 -7.58 29.37
C GLY A 474 2.33 -7.54 29.33
N GLY A 475 1.73 -6.49 28.76
CA GLY A 475 0.29 -6.38 28.55
C GLY A 475 -0.27 -7.40 27.55
N ASP A 476 0.54 -7.81 26.56
CA ASP A 476 0.15 -8.77 25.50
C ASP A 476 1.13 -9.93 25.30
N ALA A 477 2.42 -9.77 25.63
CA ALA A 477 3.45 -10.78 25.39
C ALA A 477 3.17 -12.15 26.04
N TRP A 478 2.48 -12.17 27.19
CA TRP A 478 2.19 -13.38 27.96
C TRP A 478 0.70 -13.68 28.11
N ALA A 479 -0.11 -12.87 27.44
CA ALA A 479 -1.54 -12.96 27.49
C ALA A 479 -2.03 -13.88 26.37
N TRP A 480 -2.83 -14.90 26.73
CA TRP A 480 -3.50 -15.73 25.73
C TRP A 480 -4.91 -15.21 25.40
N ASP A 481 -5.41 -14.25 26.18
CA ASP A 481 -6.64 -13.49 25.95
C ASP A 481 -6.36 -12.00 26.19
N SER A 482 -7.17 -11.10 25.64
CA SER A 482 -7.07 -9.65 25.87
C SER A 482 -7.86 -9.16 27.08
N ASP A 483 -8.74 -9.98 27.66
CA ASP A 483 -9.49 -9.67 28.87
C ASP A 483 -8.60 -9.80 30.12
N PRO A 484 -8.35 -8.72 30.89
CA PRO A 484 -7.52 -8.78 32.12
C PRO A 484 -8.08 -9.71 33.21
N ALA A 485 -9.33 -10.17 33.09
CA ALA A 485 -9.88 -11.21 33.96
C ALA A 485 -9.34 -12.62 33.66
N GLU A 486 -8.70 -12.83 32.51
CA GLU A 486 -8.23 -14.13 32.04
C GLU A 486 -6.74 -14.07 31.67
N GLY A 487 -5.95 -15.08 32.07
CA GLY A 487 -4.54 -15.12 31.70
C GLY A 487 -3.64 -14.22 32.53
N TYR A 488 -2.45 -13.89 32.02
CA TYR A 488 -1.42 -13.16 32.74
C TYR A 488 -1.04 -11.89 31.98
N HIS A 489 -1.30 -10.74 32.60
CA HIS A 489 -0.98 -9.44 32.05
C HIS A 489 -0.12 -8.67 33.03
N ASP A 490 0.93 -8.04 32.51
CA ASP A 490 1.81 -7.16 33.26
C ASP A 490 1.93 -5.83 32.54
N TYR A 491 0.93 -4.97 32.73
CA TYR A 491 0.78 -3.74 31.94
C TYR A 491 1.90 -2.71 32.23
N MET A 492 2.59 -2.81 33.37
CA MET A 492 3.73 -1.94 33.68
C MET A 492 5.01 -2.38 32.99
N HIS A 493 5.09 -3.64 32.59
CA HIS A 493 6.35 -4.31 32.35
C HIS A 493 6.75 -4.27 30.87
N PHE A 494 8.00 -3.92 30.63
CA PHE A 494 8.68 -4.02 29.34
C PHE A 494 9.89 -4.91 29.51
N SER A 495 9.99 -5.93 28.66
CA SER A 495 11.00 -6.97 28.73
C SER A 495 11.84 -6.97 27.46
N TYR A 496 13.15 -6.92 27.61
CA TYR A 496 14.06 -6.99 26.47
C TYR A 496 14.21 -8.43 25.95
N MET A 497 14.00 -9.44 26.79
CA MET A 497 14.17 -10.86 26.43
C MET A 497 12.85 -11.59 26.15
N GLY A 498 11.70 -10.92 26.22
CA GLY A 498 10.37 -11.51 25.95
C GLY A 498 9.73 -12.28 27.10
N GLY A 499 10.37 -12.44 28.26
CA GLY A 499 9.82 -13.07 29.47
C GLY A 499 10.19 -14.52 29.75
#